data_AF-A0AAD7BB83-F1
#
_entry.id   AF-A0AAD7BB83-F1
#
_cell.length_a   1.000
_cell.length_b   1.000
_cell.length_c   1.000
_cell.angle_alpha   90.00
_cell.angle_beta   90.00
_cell.angle_gamma   90.00
#
_symmetry.space_group_name_H-M   'P 1'
#
loop_
_entity.id
_entity.type
_entity.pdbx_description
1 polymer ?
#
loop_
_entity_poly.entity_id
_entity_poly.type
_entity_poly.pdbx_seq_one_letter_code
_entity_poly.pdbx_strand_id
1 'polypeptide(L)'
;MYSPNLPPKLPPELEREIFELAAQSDPLFVLQLMLVAWRVHTWVKPILYRVILLLGTNAENACSFPSKDFSRYMSVPASVLRESVQHLCIRMAPENVTEDVLSTADNVENLWIATTLSDFREAALVAALPSVECLHCSSALILSAAAGTAPPMFSCLTPLEIFEPLDTEISRGLALIPNLTHFGFDDGYVEAVLLLGRVARDVQVCLS
;
A
#
# COMPACT_ATOMS: atom_id res chain seq x y z
N MET A 1 54.11 -11.67 -18.36
CA MET A 1 52.84 -11.34 -19.03
C MET A 1 52.02 -10.53 -18.04
N TYR A 2 51.86 -9.23 -18.25
CA TYR A 2 51.05 -8.36 -17.40
C TYR A 2 49.57 -8.66 -17.67
N SER A 3 48.83 -9.14 -16.67
CA SER A 3 47.37 -9.04 -16.72
C SER A 3 47.02 -7.55 -16.74
N PRO A 4 46.30 -7.04 -17.77
CA PRO A 4 45.85 -5.66 -17.76
C PRO A 4 45.00 -5.45 -16.50
N ASN A 5 45.28 -4.39 -15.75
CA ASN A 5 44.55 -4.00 -14.54
C ASN A 5 43.06 -3.87 -14.87
N LEU A 6 42.31 -4.95 -14.70
CA LEU A 6 40.86 -4.92 -14.80
C LEU A 6 40.37 -4.02 -13.66
N PRO A 7 39.50 -3.04 -13.96
CA PRO A 7 38.93 -2.20 -12.91
C PRO A 7 38.25 -3.12 -11.88
N PRO A 8 38.38 -2.83 -10.58
CA PRO A 8 37.72 -3.60 -9.54
C PRO A 8 36.22 -3.66 -9.84
N LYS A 9 35.66 -4.87 -9.86
CA LYS A 9 34.23 -5.11 -10.03
C LYS A 9 33.64 -5.47 -8.67
N LEU A 10 32.51 -4.85 -8.33
CA LEU A 10 31.74 -5.26 -7.18
C LEU A 10 31.13 -6.65 -7.45
N PRO A 11 31.08 -7.53 -6.43
CA PRO A 11 30.24 -8.72 -6.47
C PRO A 11 28.78 -8.37 -6.78
N PRO A 12 28.06 -9.15 -7.60
CA PRO A 12 26.67 -8.87 -7.97
C PRO A 12 25.72 -8.70 -6.77
N GLU A 13 25.97 -9.40 -5.67
CA GLU A 13 25.15 -9.35 -4.46
C GLU A 13 25.26 -7.98 -3.79
N LEU A 14 26.47 -7.43 -3.71
CA LEU A 14 26.71 -6.10 -3.16
C LEU A 14 26.17 -5.00 -4.08
N GLU A 15 26.30 -5.16 -5.40
CA GLU A 15 25.67 -4.24 -6.35
C GLU A 15 24.15 -4.22 -6.13
N ARG A 16 23.52 -5.39 -6.01
CA ARG A 16 22.08 -5.52 -5.79
C ARG A 16 21.64 -4.80 -4.52
N GLU A 17 22.31 -5.08 -3.40
CA GLU A 17 22.00 -4.45 -2.11
C GLU A 17 22.11 -2.92 -2.19
N ILE A 18 23.16 -2.39 -2.82
CA ILE A 18 23.33 -0.94 -3.01
C ILE A 18 22.18 -0.35 -3.83
N PHE A 19 21.80 -0.98 -4.94
CA PHE A 19 20.72 -0.48 -5.79
C PHE A 19 19.34 -0.59 -5.13
N GLU A 20 19.06 -1.66 -4.39
CA GLU A 20 17.81 -1.82 -3.64
C GLU A 20 17.70 -0.79 -2.51
N LEU A 21 18.78 -0.56 -1.74
CA LEU A 21 18.82 0.48 -0.70
C LEU A 21 18.65 1.89 -1.29
N ALA A 22 19.31 2.19 -2.41
CA ALA A 22 19.15 3.46 -3.10
C ALA A 22 17.71 3.67 -3.59
N ALA A 23 17.11 2.62 -4.17
CA ALA A 23 15.73 2.61 -4.63
C ALA A 23 14.72 2.82 -3.49
N GLN A 24 14.96 2.25 -2.32
CA GLN A 24 14.12 2.41 -1.13
C GLN A 24 14.27 3.81 -0.50
N SER A 25 15.48 4.35 -0.49
CA SER A 25 15.79 5.65 0.12
C SER A 25 15.21 6.82 -0.70
N ASP A 26 15.19 6.70 -2.03
CA ASP A 26 14.58 7.68 -2.92
C ASP A 26 13.74 6.99 -4.02
N PRO A 27 12.42 6.80 -3.76
CA PRO A 27 11.51 6.19 -4.72
C PRO A 27 11.42 6.91 -6.08
N LEU A 28 11.70 8.22 -6.12
CA LEU A 28 11.67 8.99 -7.37
C LEU A 28 12.88 8.65 -8.25
N PHE A 29 13.99 8.24 -7.62
CA PHE A 29 15.22 7.86 -8.31
C PHE A 29 15.17 6.45 -8.93
N VAL A 30 14.23 5.61 -8.50
CA VAL A 30 14.09 4.21 -8.97
C VAL A 30 14.02 4.11 -10.49
N LEU A 31 13.31 5.01 -11.15
CA LEU A 31 13.20 5.01 -12.61
C LEU A 31 14.55 5.24 -13.29
N GLN A 32 15.43 6.04 -12.69
CA GLN A 32 16.78 6.28 -13.22
C GLN A 32 17.69 5.07 -12.96
N LEU A 33 17.56 4.44 -11.79
CA LEU A 33 18.28 3.20 -11.46
C LEU A 33 17.96 2.08 -12.45
N MET A 34 16.70 1.97 -12.88
CA MET A 34 16.27 0.99 -13.89
C MET A 34 16.99 1.14 -15.25
N LEU A 35 17.57 2.31 -15.55
CA LEU A 35 18.29 2.56 -16.81
C LEU A 35 19.77 2.15 -16.76
N VAL A 36 20.31 1.85 -15.57
CA VAL A 36 21.74 1.57 -15.39
C VAL A 36 22.17 0.27 -16.09
N ALA A 37 21.42 -0.81 -15.86
CA ALA A 37 21.65 -2.12 -16.48
C ALA A 37 20.41 -3.00 -16.36
N TRP A 38 20.30 -4.01 -17.23
CA TRP A 38 19.17 -4.95 -17.20
C TRP A 38 19.01 -5.67 -15.86
N ARG A 39 20.10 -6.09 -15.21
CA ARG A 39 20.03 -6.71 -13.87
C ARG A 39 19.50 -5.75 -12.80
N VAL A 40 19.93 -4.49 -12.84
CA VAL A 40 19.46 -3.45 -11.91
C VAL A 40 17.98 -3.23 -12.10
N HIS A 41 17.51 -3.14 -13.36
CA HIS A 41 16.10 -3.09 -13.68
C HIS A 41 15.32 -4.24 -13.03
N THR A 42 15.82 -5.49 -13.11
CA THR A 42 15.13 -6.63 -12.48
C THR A 42 15.11 -6.56 -10.95
N TRP A 43 16.14 -6.01 -10.32
CA TRP A 43 16.24 -5.90 -8.87
C TRP A 43 15.34 -4.80 -8.29
N VAL A 44 15.31 -3.62 -8.92
CA VAL A 44 14.58 -2.46 -8.39
C VAL A 44 13.14 -2.37 -8.88
N LYS A 45 12.76 -3.09 -9.95
CA LYS A 45 11.39 -3.07 -10.48
C LYS A 45 10.33 -3.43 -9.42
N PRO A 46 10.49 -4.48 -8.58
CA PRO A 46 9.51 -4.75 -7.52
C PRO A 46 9.32 -3.58 -6.55
N ILE A 47 10.40 -2.86 -6.21
CA ILE A 47 10.38 -1.71 -5.31
C ILE A 47 9.50 -0.57 -5.90
N LEU A 48 9.55 -0.37 -7.23
CA LEU A 48 8.70 0.62 -7.92
C LEU A 48 7.19 0.33 -7.76
N TYR A 49 6.80 -0.94 -7.62
CA TYR A 49 5.42 -1.37 -7.51
C TYR A 49 5.00 -1.70 -6.08
N ARG A 50 5.90 -1.51 -5.10
CA ARG A 50 5.65 -1.76 -3.69
C ARG A 50 4.50 -0.91 -3.13
N VAL A 51 4.38 0.32 -3.62
CA VAL A 51 3.34 1.27 -3.25
C VAL A 51 2.47 1.56 -4.48
N ILE A 52 1.15 1.34 -4.35
CA ILE A 52 0.17 1.70 -5.38
C ILE A 52 -0.79 2.74 -4.81
N LEU A 53 -0.92 3.84 -5.55
CA LEU A 53 -1.85 4.93 -5.26
C LEU A 53 -2.90 4.96 -6.38
N LEU A 54 -4.15 4.68 -6.04
CA LEU A 54 -5.31 4.80 -6.91
C LEU A 54 -6.09 6.03 -6.49
N LEU A 55 -5.79 7.15 -7.12
CA LEU A 55 -6.40 8.45 -6.81
C LEU A 55 -7.37 8.84 -7.92
N GLY A 56 -8.62 9.13 -7.56
CA GLY A 56 -9.65 9.57 -8.50
C GLY A 56 -9.28 10.84 -9.26
N THR A 57 -9.81 10.99 -10.47
CA THR A 57 -9.49 12.06 -11.43
C THR A 57 -9.83 13.48 -10.97
N ASN A 58 -10.61 13.63 -9.88
CA ASN A 58 -10.99 14.94 -9.34
C ASN A 58 -9.96 15.50 -8.35
N ALA A 59 -8.85 14.80 -8.13
CA ALA A 59 -7.79 15.23 -7.21
C ALA A 59 -6.84 16.22 -7.91
N GLU A 60 -7.32 17.42 -8.24
CA GLU A 60 -6.49 18.54 -8.73
C GLU A 60 -5.37 18.95 -7.75
N ASN A 61 -5.40 18.42 -6.52
CA ASN A 61 -4.43 18.65 -5.44
C ASN A 61 -3.60 17.41 -5.06
N ALA A 62 -3.59 16.33 -5.85
CA ALA A 62 -2.86 15.12 -5.50
C ALA A 62 -1.33 15.35 -5.49
N CYS A 63 -0.70 14.97 -4.38
CA CYS A 63 0.70 15.09 -4.02
C CYS A 63 1.70 14.85 -5.16
N SER A 64 2.88 15.45 -5.05
CA SER A 64 4.06 15.26 -5.91
C SER A 64 4.67 13.84 -5.94
N PHE A 65 3.97 12.83 -5.42
CA PHE A 65 4.24 11.44 -5.80
C PHE A 65 3.77 11.25 -7.24
N PRO A 66 4.41 10.38 -8.03
CA PRO A 66 3.90 10.03 -9.35
C PRO A 66 2.58 9.27 -9.16
N SER A 67 1.47 10.00 -9.01
CA SER A 67 0.11 9.48 -9.11
C SER A 67 0.01 8.92 -10.52
N LYS A 68 0.14 7.60 -10.64
CA LYS A 68 0.01 6.95 -11.93
C LYS A 68 -1.46 7.09 -12.33
N ASP A 69 -1.71 7.71 -13.48
CA ASP A 69 -2.99 7.59 -14.16
C ASP A 69 -3.44 6.12 -14.13
N PHE A 70 -4.73 5.89 -13.86
CA PHE A 70 -5.34 4.55 -13.87
C PHE A 70 -4.98 3.74 -15.13
N SER A 71 -4.78 4.40 -16.27
CA SER A 71 -4.37 3.78 -17.53
C SER A 71 -3.02 3.07 -17.45
N ARG A 72 -2.08 3.55 -16.62
CA ARG A 72 -0.76 2.92 -16.43
C ARG A 72 -0.86 1.69 -15.53
N TYR A 73 -1.79 1.66 -14.57
CA TYR A 73 -2.08 0.47 -13.77
C TYR A 73 -2.52 -0.70 -14.67
N MET A 74 -3.38 -0.45 -15.65
CA MET A 74 -3.86 -1.47 -16.59
C MET A 74 -2.75 -2.10 -17.46
N SER A 75 -1.56 -1.49 -17.50
CA SER A 75 -0.39 -2.04 -18.20
C SER A 75 0.53 -2.89 -17.31
N VAL A 76 0.30 -2.92 -15.99
CA VAL A 76 1.10 -3.70 -15.06
C VAL A 76 0.63 -5.16 -15.09
N PRO A 77 1.51 -6.13 -15.33
CA PRO A 77 1.12 -7.54 -15.28
C PRO A 77 0.59 -7.93 -13.90
N ALA A 78 -0.49 -8.71 -13.85
CA ALA A 78 -1.11 -9.18 -12.60
C ALA A 78 -0.13 -9.89 -11.66
N SER A 79 0.87 -10.62 -12.20
CA SER A 79 1.90 -11.26 -11.37
C SER A 79 2.75 -10.25 -10.58
N VAL A 80 3.07 -9.11 -11.19
CA VAL A 80 3.85 -8.05 -10.51
C VAL A 80 3.01 -7.43 -9.40
N LEU A 81 1.71 -7.21 -9.65
CA LEU A 81 0.79 -6.67 -8.67
C LEU A 81 0.65 -7.62 -7.47
N ARG A 82 0.47 -8.91 -7.74
CA ARG A 82 0.37 -9.94 -6.72
C ARG A 82 1.62 -10.03 -5.85
N GLU A 83 2.80 -10.03 -6.47
CA GLU A 83 4.05 -10.32 -5.77
C GLU A 83 4.65 -9.09 -5.09
N SER A 84 4.48 -7.90 -5.68
CA SER A 84 5.24 -6.71 -5.26
C SER A 84 4.46 -5.73 -4.40
N VAL A 85 3.13 -5.70 -4.48
CA VAL A 85 2.33 -4.66 -3.82
C VAL A 85 2.19 -4.98 -2.33
N GLN A 86 2.65 -4.04 -1.49
CA GLN A 86 2.57 -4.15 -0.03
C GLN A 86 1.79 -2.99 0.58
N HIS A 87 1.83 -1.81 -0.04
CA HIS A 87 1.10 -0.64 0.42
C HIS A 87 0.13 -0.19 -0.66
N LEU A 88 -1.16 -0.20 -0.34
CA LEU A 88 -2.22 0.15 -1.26
C LEU A 88 -3.03 1.32 -0.71
N CYS A 89 -3.13 2.40 -1.48
CA CYS A 89 -3.93 3.56 -1.14
C CYS A 89 -4.98 3.75 -2.23
N ILE A 90 -6.26 3.67 -1.86
CA ILE A 90 -7.41 3.80 -2.76
C ILE A 90 -8.24 4.99 -2.30
N ARG A 91 -8.23 6.06 -3.10
CA ARG A 91 -9.00 7.28 -2.86
C ARG A 91 -9.85 7.58 -4.07
N MET A 92 -11.17 7.46 -3.96
CA MET A 92 -12.09 7.80 -5.06
C MET A 92 -11.77 7.07 -6.39
N ALA A 93 -11.26 5.84 -6.32
CA ALA A 93 -11.02 5.02 -7.50
C ALA A 93 -12.34 4.42 -8.02
N PRO A 94 -12.48 4.21 -9.34
CA PRO A 94 -13.63 3.48 -9.89
C PRO A 94 -13.74 2.07 -9.29
N GLU A 95 -14.96 1.63 -8.97
CA GLU A 95 -15.25 0.33 -8.32
C GLU A 95 -14.58 -0.84 -9.05
N ASN A 96 -14.69 -0.89 -10.38
CA ASN A 96 -14.10 -1.96 -11.18
C ASN A 96 -12.57 -2.03 -11.04
N VAL A 97 -11.90 -0.88 -10.91
CA VAL A 97 -10.45 -0.84 -10.71
C VAL A 97 -10.11 -1.28 -9.29
N THR A 98 -10.86 -0.79 -8.29
CA THR A 98 -10.71 -1.21 -6.89
C THR A 98 -10.84 -2.72 -6.76
N GLU A 99 -11.85 -3.33 -7.38
CA GLU A 99 -12.08 -4.78 -7.40
C GLU A 99 -10.92 -5.55 -8.06
N ASP A 100 -10.48 -5.11 -9.23
CA ASP A 100 -9.35 -5.73 -9.93
C ASP A 100 -8.06 -5.70 -9.09
N VAL A 101 -7.80 -4.61 -8.38
CA VAL A 101 -6.59 -4.47 -7.54
C VAL A 101 -6.68 -5.34 -6.29
N LEU A 102 -7.79 -5.23 -5.55
CA LEU A 102 -7.98 -5.98 -4.31
C LEU A 102 -8.02 -7.50 -4.55
N SER A 103 -8.53 -7.94 -5.70
CA SER A 103 -8.55 -9.37 -6.07
C SER A 103 -7.21 -9.92 -6.58
N THR A 104 -6.25 -9.05 -6.90
CA THR A 104 -4.94 -9.44 -7.45
C THR A 104 -3.81 -9.33 -6.43
N ALA A 105 -3.88 -8.35 -5.52
CA ALA A 105 -2.80 -7.98 -4.62
C ALA A 105 -2.87 -8.76 -3.28
N ASP A 106 -2.37 -10.00 -3.28
CA ASP A 106 -2.44 -10.90 -2.11
C ASP A 106 -1.49 -10.50 -0.96
N ASN A 107 -0.45 -9.72 -1.26
CA ASN A 107 0.61 -9.34 -0.32
C ASN A 107 0.42 -7.94 0.30
N VAL A 108 -0.79 -7.37 0.25
CA VAL A 108 -1.06 -6.05 0.84
C VAL A 108 -0.96 -6.14 2.36
N GLU A 109 0.03 -5.45 2.92
CA GLU A 109 0.28 -5.32 4.36
C GLU A 109 -0.41 -4.08 4.93
N ASN A 110 -0.41 -2.98 4.14
CA ASN A 110 -0.96 -1.69 4.55
C ASN A 110 -2.00 -1.24 3.55
N LEU A 111 -3.25 -1.14 3.98
CA LEU A 111 -4.37 -0.72 3.15
C LEU A 111 -4.97 0.58 3.67
N TRP A 112 -4.96 1.60 2.82
CA TRP A 112 -5.73 2.82 3.01
C TRP A 112 -6.85 2.86 1.97
N ILE A 113 -8.10 2.89 2.40
CA ILE A 113 -9.26 2.89 1.49
C ILE A 113 -10.30 3.92 1.95
N ALA A 114 -10.37 5.03 1.22
CA ALA A 114 -11.43 6.02 1.34
C ALA A 114 -12.26 6.01 0.04
N THR A 115 -13.05 4.96 -0.10
CA THR A 115 -14.11 4.89 -1.11
C THR A 115 -15.44 5.21 -0.43
N THR A 116 -16.40 5.72 -1.19
CA THR A 116 -17.79 5.79 -0.74
C THR A 116 -18.32 4.36 -0.75
N LEU A 117 -17.97 3.59 0.28
CA LEU A 117 -18.37 2.20 0.48
C LEU A 117 -19.88 2.15 0.73
N SER A 118 -20.69 2.34 -0.31
CA SER A 118 -22.13 2.03 -0.23
C SER A 118 -22.38 0.52 -0.31
N ASP A 119 -21.38 -0.26 -0.74
CA ASP A 119 -21.58 -1.62 -1.21
C ASP A 119 -20.81 -2.66 -0.36
N PHE A 120 -21.53 -3.65 0.16
CA PHE A 120 -21.02 -4.80 0.91
C PHE A 120 -19.95 -5.62 0.15
N ARG A 121 -19.81 -5.44 -1.17
CA ARG A 121 -18.85 -6.18 -2.01
C ARG A 121 -17.40 -5.80 -1.74
N GLU A 122 -17.09 -4.51 -1.62
CA GLU A 122 -15.73 -4.05 -1.31
C GLU A 122 -15.29 -4.55 0.07
N ALA A 123 -16.21 -4.62 1.03
CA ALA A 123 -15.94 -5.20 2.34
C ALA A 123 -15.55 -6.67 2.28
N ALA A 124 -16.18 -7.46 1.41
CA ALA A 124 -15.80 -8.86 1.21
C ALA A 124 -14.44 -9.02 0.51
N LEU A 125 -14.06 -8.07 -0.35
CA LEU A 125 -12.76 -8.10 -1.05
C LEU A 125 -11.61 -7.72 -0.11
N VAL A 126 -11.74 -6.62 0.61
CA VAL A 126 -10.80 -6.27 1.69
C VAL A 126 -10.76 -7.46 2.66
N ALA A 127 -11.96 -7.97 2.98
CA ALA A 127 -12.30 -9.26 3.59
C ALA A 127 -11.31 -10.42 3.42
N ALA A 128 -10.95 -10.60 2.16
CA ALA A 128 -10.24 -11.75 1.66
C ALA A 128 -8.72 -11.55 1.63
N LEU A 129 -8.23 -10.33 1.92
CA LEU A 129 -6.79 -10.06 1.93
C LEU A 129 -6.14 -10.75 3.14
N PRO A 130 -5.21 -11.71 2.90
CA PRO A 130 -4.67 -12.55 3.97
C PRO A 130 -3.62 -11.84 4.82
N SER A 131 -3.00 -10.79 4.29
CA SER A 131 -1.76 -10.19 4.83
C SER A 131 -1.94 -8.78 5.40
N VAL A 132 -3.16 -8.24 5.46
CA VAL A 132 -3.38 -6.87 5.92
C VAL A 132 -3.12 -6.79 7.41
N GLU A 133 -2.04 -6.10 7.77
CA GLU A 133 -1.66 -5.81 9.14
C GLU A 133 -2.19 -4.45 9.58
N CYS A 134 -2.24 -3.48 8.65
CA CYS A 134 -2.66 -2.11 8.90
C CYS A 134 -3.80 -1.68 7.98
N LEU A 135 -4.88 -1.16 8.57
CA LEU A 135 -6.07 -0.74 7.83
C LEU A 135 -6.48 0.68 8.22
N HIS A 136 -6.64 1.52 7.20
CA HIS A 136 -7.26 2.84 7.32
C HIS A 136 -8.50 2.86 6.43
N CYS A 137 -9.68 2.97 7.03
CA CYS A 137 -10.92 2.80 6.28
C CYS A 137 -12.07 3.64 6.80
N SER A 138 -13.14 3.72 6.02
CA SER A 138 -14.44 4.16 6.53
C SER A 138 -15.00 3.15 7.53
N SER A 139 -15.72 3.63 8.53
CA SER A 139 -16.47 2.85 9.51
C SER A 139 -17.43 1.86 8.85
N ALA A 140 -17.96 2.17 7.66
CA ALA A 140 -18.82 1.29 6.87
C ALA A 140 -18.17 -0.09 6.62
N LEU A 141 -16.85 -0.15 6.46
CA LEU A 141 -16.11 -1.39 6.27
C LEU A 141 -16.19 -2.29 7.52
N ILE A 142 -16.01 -1.69 8.69
CA ILE A 142 -16.07 -2.36 9.98
C ILE A 142 -17.49 -2.85 10.27
N LEU A 143 -18.49 -2.02 9.99
CA LEU A 143 -19.90 -2.36 10.17
C LEU A 143 -20.34 -3.49 9.22
N SER A 144 -19.92 -3.43 7.96
CA SER A 144 -20.19 -4.49 6.98
C SER A 144 -19.57 -5.82 7.41
N ALA A 145 -18.34 -5.79 7.91
CA ALA A 145 -17.67 -6.99 8.40
C ALA A 145 -18.33 -7.54 9.68
N ALA A 146 -18.82 -6.66 10.56
CA ALA A 146 -19.54 -7.04 11.77
C ALA A 146 -20.94 -7.61 11.51
N ALA A 147 -21.59 -7.20 10.41
CA ALA A 147 -22.87 -7.76 9.97
C ALA A 147 -22.75 -9.17 9.37
N GLY A 148 -21.54 -9.58 8.96
CA GLY A 148 -21.23 -10.90 8.41
C GLY A 148 -20.60 -11.87 9.43
N THR A 149 -20.14 -13.03 8.95
CA THR A 149 -19.22 -13.87 9.72
C THR A 149 -17.87 -13.16 9.77
N ALA A 150 -17.37 -12.84 10.97
CA ALA A 150 -16.10 -12.15 11.19
C ALA A 150 -15.01 -12.69 10.24
N PRO A 151 -14.59 -11.91 9.24
CA PRO A 151 -13.70 -12.42 8.22
C PRO A 151 -12.29 -12.68 8.79
N PRO A 152 -11.53 -13.61 8.18
CA PRO A 152 -10.19 -13.97 8.64
C PRO A 152 -9.21 -12.78 8.72
N MET A 153 -9.46 -11.69 7.98
CA MET A 153 -8.61 -10.48 7.97
C MET A 153 -8.32 -9.93 9.38
N PHE A 154 -9.28 -10.00 10.31
CA PHE A 154 -9.15 -9.36 11.62
C PHE A 154 -8.20 -10.12 12.56
N SER A 155 -7.76 -11.30 12.14
CA SER A 155 -6.76 -12.06 12.89
C SER A 155 -5.35 -11.48 12.74
N CYS A 156 -5.04 -10.76 11.66
CA CYS A 156 -3.72 -10.14 11.46
C CYS A 156 -3.71 -8.64 11.75
N LEU A 157 -4.89 -8.00 11.82
CA LEU A 157 -4.99 -6.56 11.93
C LEU A 157 -4.50 -6.06 13.30
N THR A 158 -3.52 -5.15 13.29
CA THR A 158 -2.90 -4.60 14.49
C THR A 158 -3.17 -3.09 14.67
N PRO A 159 -2.84 -2.19 13.73
CA PRO A 159 -3.39 -0.84 13.71
C PRO A 159 -4.65 -0.73 12.85
N LEU A 160 -5.64 0.00 13.38
CA LEU A 160 -6.83 0.44 12.66
C LEU A 160 -7.03 1.94 12.83
N GLU A 161 -7.19 2.66 11.72
CA GLU A 161 -7.64 4.05 11.73
C GLU A 161 -8.97 4.21 10.99
N ILE A 162 -9.92 4.92 11.60
CA ILE A 162 -11.25 5.17 11.02
C ILE A 162 -11.39 6.68 10.72
N PHE A 163 -12.01 7.04 9.60
CA PHE A 163 -12.17 8.45 9.19
C PHE A 163 -13.37 9.16 9.81
N GLU A 164 -14.18 8.43 10.58
CA GLU A 164 -15.43 8.90 11.17
C GLU A 164 -15.37 8.86 12.71
N PRO A 165 -16.16 9.72 13.37
CA PRO A 165 -16.30 9.67 14.82
C PRO A 165 -16.88 8.32 15.28
N LEU A 166 -16.43 7.90 16.46
CA LEU A 166 -16.91 6.67 17.09
C LEU A 166 -18.40 6.74 17.45
N ASP A 167 -19.12 5.68 17.11
CA ASP A 167 -20.48 5.42 17.61
C ASP A 167 -20.60 4.02 18.25
N THR A 168 -21.80 3.70 18.73
CA THR A 168 -22.06 2.42 19.40
C THR A 168 -21.95 1.21 18.48
N GLU A 169 -22.19 1.37 17.17
CA GLU A 169 -22.12 0.26 16.21
C GLU A 169 -20.67 -0.02 15.84
N ILE A 170 -19.87 1.02 15.60
CA ILE A 170 -18.43 0.92 15.38
C ILE A 170 -17.77 0.24 16.58
N SER A 171 -18.12 0.67 17.79
CA SER A 171 -17.60 0.07 19.03
C SER A 171 -17.89 -1.44 19.13
N ARG A 172 -19.02 -1.92 18.60
CA ARG A 172 -19.32 -3.36 18.54
C ARG A 172 -18.49 -4.08 17.49
N GLY A 173 -18.28 -3.46 16.33
CA GLY A 173 -17.43 -4.01 15.29
C GLY A 173 -15.96 -4.14 15.72
N LEU A 174 -15.45 -3.16 16.47
CA LEU A 174 -14.08 -3.21 17.02
C LEU A 174 -13.86 -4.40 17.96
N ALA A 175 -14.89 -4.84 18.68
CA ALA A 175 -14.79 -6.02 19.55
C ALA A 175 -14.53 -7.34 18.78
N LEU A 176 -14.69 -7.34 17.45
CA LEU A 176 -14.41 -8.49 16.58
C LEU A 176 -12.95 -8.55 16.11
N ILE A 177 -12.11 -7.59 16.51
CA ILE A 177 -10.72 -7.47 16.09
C ILE A 177 -9.81 -7.82 17.28
N PRO A 178 -9.52 -9.10 17.51
CA PRO A 178 -8.90 -9.56 18.76
C PRO A 178 -7.46 -9.08 18.96
N ASN A 179 -6.76 -8.74 17.87
CA ASN A 179 -5.34 -8.37 17.88
C ASN A 179 -5.11 -6.86 17.71
N LEU A 180 -6.15 -6.05 17.90
CA LEU A 180 -6.04 -4.60 17.76
C LEU A 180 -5.11 -4.02 18.85
N THR A 181 -3.97 -3.48 18.43
CA THR A 181 -2.95 -2.89 19.32
C THR A 181 -3.02 -1.36 19.30
N HIS A 182 -3.38 -0.77 18.16
CA HIS A 182 -3.47 0.67 17.97
C HIS A 182 -4.80 0.98 17.31
N PHE A 183 -5.51 1.96 17.87
CA PHE A 183 -6.76 2.45 17.32
C PHE A 183 -6.70 3.97 17.21
N GLY A 184 -6.88 4.47 16.00
CA GLY A 184 -7.04 5.89 15.70
C GLY A 184 -8.42 6.15 15.13
N PHE A 185 -8.95 7.33 15.37
CA PHE A 185 -10.05 7.87 14.59
C PHE A 185 -9.73 9.33 14.28
N ASP A 186 -10.00 9.74 13.05
CA ASP A 186 -9.85 11.12 12.64
C ASP A 186 -11.19 11.84 12.86
N ASP A 187 -11.21 12.82 13.77
CA ASP A 187 -12.37 13.71 13.96
C ASP A 187 -12.37 14.88 12.93
N GLY A 188 -11.43 14.88 11.95
CA GLY A 188 -11.51 15.75 10.79
C GLY A 188 -10.34 15.69 9.81
N TYR A 189 -10.67 15.43 8.53
CA TYR A 189 -9.87 15.66 7.30
C TYR A 189 -8.38 16.03 7.47
N VAL A 190 -7.54 15.12 7.97
CA VAL A 190 -6.09 15.24 7.77
C VAL A 190 -5.69 14.46 6.53
N GLU A 191 -5.08 15.15 5.55
CA GLU A 191 -4.82 14.61 4.21
C GLU A 191 -3.96 13.34 4.20
N ALA A 192 -4.31 12.41 3.29
CA ALA A 192 -3.57 11.17 2.96
C ALA A 192 -2.06 11.36 2.68
N VAL A 193 -1.59 12.61 2.52
CA VAL A 193 -0.17 12.99 2.34
C VAL A 193 0.68 12.58 3.55
N LEU A 194 0.15 12.70 4.77
CA LEU A 194 0.92 12.35 5.98
C LEU A 194 1.10 10.84 6.14
N LEU A 195 0.16 10.04 5.63
CA LEU A 195 0.25 8.58 5.62
C LEU A 195 1.27 8.07 4.62
N LEU A 196 1.40 8.69 3.43
CA LEU A 196 2.54 8.43 2.54
C LEU A 196 3.85 8.92 3.15
N GLY A 197 3.79 10.02 3.91
CA GLY A 197 4.88 10.47 4.74
C GLY A 197 5.27 9.49 5.84
N ARG A 198 4.34 8.71 6.41
CA ARG A 198 4.57 7.65 7.40
C ARG A 198 5.03 6.34 6.74
N VAL A 199 4.41 5.89 5.66
CA VAL A 199 4.88 4.72 4.88
C VAL A 199 6.27 4.96 4.27
N ALA A 200 6.58 6.22 3.89
CA ALA A 200 7.94 6.61 3.49
C ALA A 200 8.87 6.89 4.71
N ARG A 201 8.32 7.10 5.91
CA ARG A 201 9.05 7.27 7.19
C ARG A 201 8.92 6.08 8.13
N ASP A 202 8.50 4.90 7.69
CA ASP A 202 8.59 3.67 8.51
C ASP A 202 10.05 3.17 8.61
N VAL A 203 11.00 4.05 8.30
CA VAL A 203 12.39 4.05 8.77
C VAL A 203 12.58 4.80 10.09
N GLN A 204 11.68 5.70 10.54
CA GLN A 204 11.69 6.26 11.89
C GLN A 204 10.44 7.12 12.24
N VAL A 205 9.80 6.71 13.34
CA VAL A 205 9.04 7.51 14.34
C VAL A 205 7.51 7.60 14.15
N CYS A 206 6.80 6.79 14.94
CA CYS A 206 5.57 7.20 15.63
C CYS A 206 5.85 8.48 16.42
N LEU A 207 5.07 9.55 16.21
CA LEU A 207 4.66 10.49 17.26
C LEU A 207 3.80 11.61 16.67
N SER A 208 2.55 11.65 17.12
CA SER A 208 1.95 12.79 17.80
C SER A 208 0.73 12.28 18.56
#